data_AF-A0A534B1G2-F1
#
_entry.id   AF-A0A534B1G2-F1
#
_cell.length_a   1.000
_cell.length_b   1.000
_cell.length_c   1.000
_cell.angle_alpha   90.00
_cell.angle_beta   90.00
_cell.angle_gamma   90.00
#
_symmetry.space_group_name_H-M   'P 1'
#
loop_
_entity.id
_entity.type
_entity.pdbx_description
1 polymer ?
#
loop_
_entity_poly.entity_id
_entity_poly.type
_entity_poly.pdbx_seq_one_letter_code
_entity_poly.pdbx_strand_id
1 'polypeptide(L)'
;DGGPRYPQVLATLSPGQLRALGEEYLARTRIQRKTGRPYFIDKLPNNFLHVGFIHLMLPNARIIDARRHPLGGCFSAFKQHFARGQNFTYDLAELGAYYRSYVELMAHFDAVLPGRVHRVFYEQMVENTEGEVRRLLEYCGLPFE
;
A
#
# COMPACT_ATOMS: atom_id res chain seq x y z
N ASP A 1 11.63 2.95 28.86
CA ASP A 1 10.96 4.13 28.29
C ASP A 1 9.64 3.75 27.62
N GLY A 2 8.52 4.07 28.27
CA GLY A 2 7.17 3.58 27.93
C GLY A 2 6.37 4.51 27.03
N GLY A 3 7.00 5.15 26.04
CA GLY A 3 6.32 6.04 25.10
C GLY A 3 5.31 5.29 24.21
N PRO A 4 4.38 6.02 23.57
CA PRO A 4 3.42 5.44 22.64
C PRO A 4 4.15 4.70 21.51
N ARG A 5 3.67 3.49 21.19
CA ARG A 5 4.24 2.65 20.13
C ARG A 5 3.58 2.95 18.79
N TYR A 6 4.09 2.38 17.70
CA TYR A 6 3.38 2.42 16.43
C TYR A 6 2.06 1.63 16.53
N PRO A 7 0.93 2.15 16.02
CA PRO A 7 0.76 3.43 15.31
C PRO A 7 0.44 4.64 16.22
N GLN A 8 0.25 4.48 17.53
CA GLN A 8 -0.13 5.56 18.46
C GLN A 8 0.84 6.74 18.46
N VAL A 9 2.15 6.50 18.25
CA VAL A 9 3.18 7.55 18.17
C VAL A 9 2.91 8.56 17.05
N LEU A 10 2.17 8.17 16.00
CA LEU A 10 1.84 9.08 14.90
C LEU A 10 1.00 10.26 15.37
N ALA A 11 0.14 10.06 16.38
CA ALA A 11 -0.69 11.12 16.96
C ALA A 11 0.12 12.18 17.74
N THR A 12 1.38 11.89 18.08
CA THR A 12 2.25 12.81 18.80
C THR A 12 3.18 13.60 17.88
N LEU A 13 3.20 13.30 16.57
CA LEU A 13 4.07 13.98 15.61
C LEU A 13 3.45 15.30 15.15
N SER A 14 4.23 16.37 15.20
CA SER A 14 3.86 17.65 14.60
C SER A 14 3.85 17.58 13.07
N PRO A 15 3.13 18.48 12.38
CA PRO A 15 3.18 18.59 10.92
C PRO A 15 4.61 18.78 10.37
N GLY A 16 5.48 19.50 11.10
CA GLY A 16 6.88 19.69 10.71
C GLY A 16 7.69 18.39 10.76
N GLN A 17 7.48 17.55 11.79
CA GLN A 17 8.13 16.24 11.89
C GLN A 17 7.65 15.29 10.79
N LEU A 18 6.33 15.26 10.52
CA LEU A 18 5.78 14.45 9.42
C LEU A 18 6.35 14.86 8.06
N ARG A 19 6.47 16.17 7.80
CA ARG A 19 7.11 16.68 6.58
C ARG A 19 8.56 16.25 6.48
N ALA A 20 9.34 16.40 7.55
CA ALA A 20 10.74 15.99 7.58
C ALA A 20 10.91 14.49 7.29
N LEU A 21 10.04 13.64 7.83
CA LEU A 21 10.03 12.20 7.54
C LEU A 21 9.72 11.94 6.05
N GLY A 22 8.78 12.66 5.45
CA GLY A 22 8.47 12.61 4.02
C GLY A 22 9.65 12.99 3.15
N GLU A 23 10.32 14.09 3.48
CA GLU A 23 11.52 14.58 2.78
C GLU A 23 12.69 13.59 2.89
N GLU A 24 12.91 13.02 4.08
CA GLU A 24 13.93 12.00 4.30
C GLU A 24 13.66 10.75 3.44
N TYR A 25 12.41 10.27 3.42
CA TYR A 25 12.01 9.14 2.60
C TYR A 25 12.27 9.40 1.10
N LEU A 26 11.90 10.58 0.60
CA LEU A 26 12.15 10.99 -0.79
C LEU A 26 13.66 11.10 -1.11
N ALA A 27 14.46 11.59 -0.17
CA ALA A 27 15.91 11.67 -0.32
C ALA A 27 16.55 10.27 -0.38
N ARG A 28 16.18 9.37 0.55
CA ARG A 28 16.73 8.01 0.63
C ARG A 28 16.32 7.13 -0.55
N THR A 29 15.14 7.35 -1.11
CA THR A 29 14.65 6.60 -2.29
C THR A 29 15.18 7.16 -3.61
N ARG A 30 15.88 8.31 -3.62
CA ARG A 30 16.40 8.95 -4.85
C ARG A 30 17.26 8.00 -5.69
N ILE A 31 18.07 7.14 -5.08
CA ILE A 31 18.90 6.16 -5.79
C ILE A 31 18.09 5.17 -6.66
N GLN A 32 16.82 4.93 -6.30
CA GLN A 32 15.93 4.05 -7.06
C GLN A 32 15.23 4.78 -8.23
N ARG A 33 15.30 6.12 -8.29
CA ARG A 33 14.59 6.97 -9.26
C ARG A 33 15.47 7.28 -10.47
N LYS A 34 15.67 6.29 -11.33
CA LYS A 34 16.66 6.33 -12.43
C LYS A 34 16.25 7.13 -13.67
N THR A 35 14.96 7.43 -13.84
CA THR A 35 14.41 7.92 -15.12
C THR A 35 14.13 9.42 -15.16
N GLY A 36 14.43 10.16 -14.08
CA GLY A 36 14.09 11.60 -13.98
C GLY A 36 12.60 11.92 -14.05
N ARG A 37 11.73 10.91 -14.13
CA ARG A 37 10.26 11.06 -14.21
C ARG A 37 9.71 11.67 -12.90
N PRO A 38 8.62 12.46 -12.98
CA PRO A 38 8.05 13.13 -11.82
C PRO A 38 7.51 12.16 -10.77
N TYR A 39 7.03 10.99 -11.21
CA TYR A 39 6.52 9.93 -10.35
C TYR A 39 7.50 8.74 -10.27
N PHE A 40 7.47 8.06 -9.14
CA PHE A 40 8.10 6.75 -8.95
C PHE A 40 7.14 5.86 -8.15
N ILE A 41 7.36 4.55 -8.21
CA ILE A 41 6.53 3.56 -7.54
C ILE A 41 7.35 2.94 -6.42
N ASP A 42 6.85 3.01 -5.19
CA ASP A 42 7.26 2.10 -4.12
C ASP A 42 6.23 0.98 -4.01
N LYS A 43 6.66 -0.25 -4.34
CA LYS A 43 5.82 -1.44 -4.27
C LYS A 43 6.36 -2.37 -3.20
N LEU A 44 5.60 -2.52 -2.13
CA LEU A 44 5.78 -3.56 -1.13
C LEU A 44 4.42 -4.05 -0.65
N PRO A 45 4.16 -5.38 -0.61
CA PRO A 45 2.88 -5.93 -0.17
C PRO A 45 2.46 -5.45 1.21
N ASN A 46 3.41 -5.23 2.12
CA ASN A 46 3.14 -4.89 3.52
C ASN A 46 2.89 -3.39 3.76
N ASN A 47 2.96 -2.55 2.72
CA ASN A 47 2.73 -1.10 2.85
C ASN A 47 1.30 -0.76 3.32
N PHE A 48 0.33 -1.67 3.19
CA PHE A 48 -1.04 -1.47 3.67
C PHE A 48 -1.10 -1.16 5.18
N LEU A 49 -0.17 -1.72 5.97
CA LEU A 49 -0.05 -1.45 7.41
C LEU A 49 0.29 0.02 7.70
N HIS A 50 0.82 0.73 6.70
CA HIS A 50 1.37 2.06 6.83
C HIS A 50 0.57 3.13 6.08
N VAL A 51 -0.60 2.82 5.52
CA VAL A 51 -1.42 3.77 4.73
C VAL A 51 -1.66 5.08 5.49
N GLY A 52 -2.05 5.01 6.77
CA GLY A 52 -2.24 6.20 7.59
C GLY A 52 -0.97 7.04 7.75
N PHE A 53 0.18 6.38 7.95
CA PHE A 53 1.46 7.09 8.06
C PHE A 53 1.88 7.71 6.73
N ILE A 54 1.82 6.94 5.63
CA ILE A 54 2.12 7.41 4.27
C ILE A 54 1.26 8.64 3.93
N HIS A 55 -0.03 8.61 4.25
CA HIS A 55 -0.93 9.75 4.04
C HIS A 55 -0.47 11.00 4.81
N LEU A 56 -0.01 10.83 6.05
CA LEU A 56 0.44 11.94 6.89
C LEU A 56 1.79 12.54 6.43
N MET A 57 2.77 11.71 6.08
CA MET A 57 4.12 12.18 5.70
C MET A 57 4.26 12.52 4.21
N LEU A 58 3.43 11.93 3.35
CA LEU A 58 3.42 12.11 1.90
C LEU A 58 1.98 12.37 1.42
N PRO A 59 1.38 13.54 1.70
CA PRO A 59 -0.03 13.81 1.44
C PRO A 59 -0.42 13.75 -0.06
N ASN A 60 0.57 13.86 -0.95
CA ASN A 60 0.40 13.74 -2.40
C ASN A 60 0.59 12.32 -2.94
N ALA A 61 0.94 11.34 -2.09
CA ALA A 61 1.10 9.95 -2.51
C ALA A 61 -0.25 9.39 -2.99
N ARG A 62 -0.21 8.72 -4.14
CA ARG A 62 -1.32 7.91 -4.65
C ARG A 62 -1.16 6.51 -4.10
N ILE A 63 -2.17 6.04 -3.38
CA ILE A 63 -2.18 4.69 -2.80
C ILE A 63 -3.02 3.80 -3.69
N ILE A 64 -2.42 2.71 -4.15
CA ILE A 64 -3.03 1.69 -5.00
C ILE A 64 -3.05 0.39 -4.22
N ASP A 65 -4.24 -0.17 -4.03
CA ASP A 65 -4.47 -1.45 -3.39
C ASP A 65 -4.77 -2.50 -4.47
N ALA A 66 -3.74 -3.22 -4.90
CA ALA A 66 -3.88 -4.32 -5.85
C ALA A 66 -4.31 -5.59 -5.11
N ARG A 67 -5.54 -6.02 -5.37
CA ARG A 67 -6.20 -7.11 -4.65
C ARG A 67 -6.56 -8.25 -5.61
N ARG A 68 -6.46 -9.48 -5.11
CA ARG A 68 -6.91 -10.69 -5.79
C ARG A 68 -8.00 -11.37 -4.96
N HIS A 69 -8.83 -12.18 -5.59
CA HIS A 69 -9.75 -13.07 -4.90
C HIS A 69 -9.02 -13.83 -3.77
N PRO A 70 -9.58 -13.89 -2.53
CA PRO A 70 -8.89 -14.42 -1.36
C PRO A 70 -8.32 -15.83 -1.57
N LEU A 71 -9.11 -16.75 -2.13
CA LEU A 71 -8.64 -18.11 -2.40
C LEU A 71 -7.42 -18.14 -3.34
N GLY A 72 -7.44 -17.32 -4.40
CA GLY A 72 -6.33 -17.24 -5.35
C GLY A 72 -5.11 -16.51 -4.78
N GLY A 73 -5.33 -15.45 -4.00
CA GLY A 73 -4.28 -14.68 -3.33
C GLY A 73 -3.57 -15.49 -2.26
N CYS A 74 -4.33 -16.06 -1.32
CA CYS A 74 -3.80 -16.90 -0.25
C CYS A 74 -3.12 -18.15 -0.82
N PHE A 75 -3.74 -18.87 -1.76
CA PHE A 75 -3.07 -20.04 -2.34
C PHE A 75 -1.75 -19.69 -3.06
N SER A 76 -1.73 -18.57 -3.78
CA SER A 76 -0.50 -18.07 -4.40
C SER A 76 0.57 -17.74 -3.36
N ALA A 77 0.19 -17.11 -2.25
CA ALA A 77 1.12 -16.78 -1.16
C ALA A 77 1.64 -18.04 -0.46
N PHE A 78 0.77 -19.02 -0.20
CA PHE A 78 1.13 -20.30 0.44
C PHE A 78 2.17 -21.08 -0.35
N LYS A 79 2.02 -21.11 -1.69
CA LYS A 79 2.98 -21.81 -2.56
C LYS A 79 4.27 -21.04 -2.82
N GLN A 80 4.30 -19.73 -2.56
CA GLN A 80 5.45 -18.90 -2.86
C GLN A 80 6.52 -19.06 -1.79
N HIS A 81 7.74 -19.39 -2.19
CA HIS A 81 8.88 -19.31 -1.27
C HIS A 81 9.35 -17.85 -1.17
N PHE A 82 9.07 -17.23 -0.02
CA PHE A 82 9.52 -15.87 0.30
C PHE A 82 10.86 -15.89 1.01
N ALA A 83 11.76 -15.02 0.57
CA ALA A 83 13.10 -14.91 1.15
C ALA A 83 13.06 -14.48 2.63
N ARG A 84 12.20 -13.50 2.98
CA ARG A 84 12.02 -12.98 4.35
C ARG A 84 10.64 -12.32 4.51
N GLY A 85 10.17 -12.23 5.75
CA GLY A 85 9.12 -11.30 6.17
C GLY A 85 7.67 -11.72 5.92
N GLN A 86 7.44 -12.92 5.34
CA GLN A 86 6.11 -13.45 5.01
C GLN A 86 5.86 -14.83 5.66
N ASN A 87 6.34 -15.07 6.88
CA ASN A 87 6.24 -16.38 7.51
C ASN A 87 4.79 -16.86 7.70
N PHE A 88 3.83 -15.94 7.86
CA PHE A 88 2.41 -16.23 7.98
C PHE A 88 1.82 -16.98 6.78
N THR A 89 2.53 -17.00 5.64
CA THR A 89 2.02 -17.64 4.42
C THR A 89 2.13 -19.16 4.47
N TYR A 90 2.90 -19.74 5.39
CA TYR A 90 3.17 -21.19 5.42
C TYR A 90 2.24 -21.96 6.37
N ASP A 91 1.36 -21.28 7.08
CA ASP A 91 0.23 -21.87 7.80
C ASP A 91 -1.08 -21.30 7.23
N LEU A 92 -2.03 -22.17 6.88
CA LEU A 92 -3.26 -21.74 6.21
C LEU A 92 -4.20 -20.95 7.14
N ALA A 93 -4.16 -21.21 8.45
CA ALA A 93 -4.98 -20.49 9.42
C ALA A 93 -4.40 -19.09 9.66
N GLU A 94 -3.08 -18.98 9.84
CA GLU A 94 -2.39 -17.68 9.95
C GLU A 94 -2.58 -16.84 8.68
N LEU A 95 -2.47 -17.46 7.50
CA LEU A 95 -2.67 -16.78 6.23
C LEU A 95 -4.10 -16.25 6.07
N GLY A 96 -5.10 -17.04 6.46
CA GLY A 96 -6.50 -16.60 6.46
C GLY A 96 -6.74 -15.44 7.42
N ALA A 97 -6.20 -15.53 8.65
CA ALA A 97 -6.31 -14.48 9.65
C ALA A 97 -5.60 -13.18 9.21
N TYR A 98 -4.43 -13.31 8.57
CA TYR A 98 -3.68 -12.18 8.02
C TYR A 98 -4.46 -11.49 6.90
N TYR A 99 -5.00 -12.25 5.95
CA TYR A 99 -5.77 -11.69 4.85
C TYR A 99 -7.04 -10.98 5.35
N ARG A 100 -7.75 -11.57 6.33
CA ARG A 100 -8.91 -10.94 6.96
C ARG A 100 -8.53 -9.59 7.59
N SER A 101 -7.44 -9.57 8.38
CA SER A 101 -6.94 -8.35 9.02
C SER A 101 -6.55 -7.26 8.00
N TYR A 102 -5.93 -7.66 6.89
CA TYR A 102 -5.64 -6.76 5.77
C TYR A 102 -6.92 -6.14 5.19
N VAL A 103 -7.95 -6.95 4.89
CA VAL A 103 -9.21 -6.45 4.33
C VAL A 103 -9.92 -5.51 5.31
N GLU A 104 -9.98 -5.86 6.59
CA GLU A 104 -10.56 -5.03 7.66
C GLU A 104 -9.84 -3.68 7.79
N LEU A 105 -8.51 -3.70 7.78
CA LEU A 105 -7.72 -2.46 7.86
C LEU A 105 -7.92 -1.56 6.63
N MET A 106 -7.99 -2.15 5.43
CA MET A 106 -8.25 -1.37 4.23
C MET A 106 -9.67 -0.80 4.19
N ALA A 107 -10.67 -1.53 4.71
CA ALA A 107 -12.03 -1.02 4.87
C ALA A 107 -12.09 0.15 5.88
N HIS A 108 -11.29 0.11 6.95
CA HIS A 108 -11.14 1.25 7.84
C HIS A 108 -10.63 2.48 7.09
N PHE A 109 -9.58 2.36 6.27
CA PHE A 109 -9.06 3.49 5.50
C PHE A 109 -10.03 4.01 4.45
N ASP A 110 -10.86 3.16 3.84
CA ASP A 110 -11.93 3.62 2.95
C ASP A 110 -12.93 4.52 3.70
N ALA A 111 -13.23 4.20 4.97
CA ALA A 111 -14.15 4.97 5.80
C ALA A 111 -13.56 6.29 6.30
N VAL A 112 -12.29 6.29 6.73
CA VAL A 112 -11.66 7.49 7.33
C VAL A 112 -10.91 8.39 6.33
N LEU A 113 -10.58 7.87 5.15
CA LEU A 113 -9.86 8.58 4.08
C LEU A 113 -10.54 8.32 2.71
N PRO A 114 -11.81 8.71 2.52
CA PRO A 114 -12.56 8.42 1.30
C PRO A 114 -11.83 8.95 0.06
N GLY A 115 -11.71 8.09 -0.96
CA GLY A 115 -11.00 8.39 -2.22
C GLY A 115 -9.47 8.42 -2.12
N ARG A 116 -8.87 8.11 -0.96
CA ARG A 116 -7.41 8.09 -0.79
C ARG A 116 -6.75 6.80 -1.28
N VAL A 117 -7.51 5.73 -1.43
CA VAL A 117 -7.04 4.43 -1.90
C VAL A 117 -7.82 4.08 -3.15
N HIS A 118 -7.10 3.77 -4.23
CA HIS A 118 -7.70 3.21 -5.44
C HIS A 118 -7.49 1.70 -5.45
N ARG A 119 -8.59 0.95 -5.52
CA ARG A 119 -8.55 -0.51 -5.47
C ARG A 119 -8.58 -1.10 -6.87
N VAL A 120 -7.62 -1.96 -7.16
CA VAL A 120 -7.50 -2.67 -8.43
C VAL A 120 -7.73 -4.16 -8.16
N PHE A 121 -8.80 -4.72 -8.69
CA PHE A 121 -9.05 -6.16 -8.59
C PHE A 121 -8.41 -6.89 -9.76
N TYR A 122 -7.58 -7.89 -9.45
CA TYR A 122 -6.83 -8.66 -10.44
C TYR A 122 -7.75 -9.28 -11.50
N GLU A 123 -8.88 -9.84 -11.08
CA GLU A 123 -9.85 -10.49 -11.97
C GLU A 123 -10.41 -9.49 -12.99
N GLN A 124 -10.79 -8.29 -12.54
CA GLN A 124 -11.25 -7.21 -13.42
C GLN A 124 -10.14 -6.70 -14.34
N MET A 125 -8.91 -6.60 -13.83
CA MET A 125 -7.74 -6.20 -14.62
C MET A 125 -7.43 -7.19 -15.74
N VAL A 126 -7.67 -8.48 -15.53
CA VAL A 126 -7.50 -9.52 -16.57
C VAL A 126 -8.64 -9.46 -17.58
N GLU A 127 -9.88 -9.30 -17.12
CA GLU A 127 -11.07 -9.28 -17.99
C GLU A 127 -11.17 -7.99 -18.84
N ASN A 128 -10.75 -6.85 -18.31
CA ASN A 128 -10.84 -5.54 -18.96
C ASN A 128 -9.60 -4.68 -18.64
N THR A 129 -8.44 -5.10 -19.13
CA THR A 129 -7.16 -4.44 -18.85
C THR A 129 -7.17 -2.97 -19.23
N GLU A 130 -7.61 -2.62 -20.44
CA GLU A 130 -7.62 -1.23 -20.88
C GLU A 130 -8.50 -0.35 -19.98
N GLY A 131 -9.71 -0.80 -19.65
CA GLY A 131 -10.63 -0.04 -18.80
C GLY A 131 -10.07 0.17 -17.39
N GLU A 132 -9.47 -0.85 -16.78
CA GLU A 132 -8.87 -0.73 -15.45
C GLU A 132 -7.60 0.13 -15.46
N VAL A 133 -6.76 0.04 -16.50
CA VAL A 133 -5.58 0.91 -16.63
C VAL A 133 -6.01 2.37 -16.80
N ARG A 134 -7.06 2.66 -17.59
CA ARG A 134 -7.61 4.02 -17.71
C ARG A 134 -8.08 4.57 -16.36
N ARG A 135 -8.86 3.80 -15.59
CA ARG A 135 -9.31 4.18 -14.23
C ARG A 135 -8.14 4.43 -13.27
N LEU A 136 -7.13 3.55 -13.32
CA LEU A 136 -5.94 3.69 -12.49
C LEU A 136 -5.15 4.96 -12.82
N LEU A 137 -4.96 5.24 -14.11
CA LEU A 137 -4.24 6.43 -14.57
C LEU A 137 -5.04 7.71 -14.27
N GLU A 138 -6.36 7.69 -14.43
CA GLU A 138 -7.25 8.79 -14.01
C GLU A 138 -7.07 9.12 -12.52
N TYR A 139 -7.10 8.11 -11.65
CA TYR A 139 -6.81 8.28 -10.23
C TYR A 139 -5.41 8.86 -9.97
N CYS A 140 -4.42 8.47 -10.77
CA CYS A 140 -3.07 9.00 -10.67
C CYS A 140 -2.92 10.41 -11.28
N GLY A 141 -3.90 10.89 -12.03
CA GLY A 141 -3.80 12.14 -12.80
C GLY A 141 -2.81 12.02 -13.98
N LEU A 142 -2.74 10.85 -14.61
CA LEU A 142 -1.84 10.54 -15.71
C LEU A 142 -2.62 10.29 -17.01
N PRO A 143 -2.06 10.67 -18.18
CA PRO A 143 -2.67 10.34 -19.47
C PRO A 143 -2.54 8.85 -19.77
N PHE A 144 -3.49 8.32 -20.55
CA PHE A 144 -3.38 7.01 -21.18
C PHE A 144 -2.63 7.19 -22.51
N GLU A 145 -1.44 6.60 -22.62
CA GLU A 145 -0.60 6.59 -23.84
C GLU A 145 -0.92 5.39 -24.74
#